data_AF-A0A4U2D4A4-F1
#
_entry.id   AF-A0A4U2D4A4-F1
#
_cell.length_a   1.000
_cell.length_b   1.000
_cell.length_c   1.000
_cell.angle_alpha   90.00
_cell.angle_beta   90.00
_cell.angle_gamma   90.00
#
_symmetry.space_group_name_H-M   'P 1'
#
loop_
_entity.id
_entity.type
_entity.pdbx_description
1 polymer ?
#
loop_
_entity_poly.entity_id
_entity_poly.type
_entity_poly.pdbx_seq_one_letter_code
_entity_poly.pdbx_strand_id
1 'polypeptide(L)'
;IKPLSGGLTEEGQFAILLDVKSVSTGVDIRDQRLNELYFESMTFPEVKISGKVEPSMLSGDPKRTTIAAEVTLHGVTKTIDFPVLIVPSEELVMVSSASTIIVNGADFGISTDNLN
;
A
#
# COMPACT_ATOMS: atom_id res chain seq x y z
N ILE A 1 -2.55 -3.45 9.57
CA ILE A 1 -1.23 -3.06 9.03
C ILE A 1 -1.17 -1.54 9.11
N LYS A 2 -0.11 -1.02 9.73
CA LYS A 2 0.11 0.41 9.99
C LYS A 2 1.26 0.93 9.12
N PRO A 3 1.26 2.21 8.76
CA PRO A 3 2.39 2.83 8.07
C PRO A 3 3.60 2.97 9.01
N LEU A 4 4.79 2.68 8.48
CA LEU A 4 6.08 2.95 9.12
C LEU A 4 6.65 4.29 8.69
N SER A 5 6.64 4.53 7.38
CA SER A 5 7.18 5.75 6.78
C SER A 5 6.55 5.98 5.41
N GLY A 6 6.68 7.21 4.93
CA GLY A 6 6.30 7.57 3.58
C GLY A 6 6.94 8.89 3.18
N GLY A 7 7.04 9.12 1.88
CA GLY A 7 7.59 10.35 1.33
C GLY A 7 7.19 10.54 -0.12
N LEU A 8 7.23 11.80 -0.54
CA LEU A 8 6.99 12.27 -1.90
C LEU A 8 8.04 13.34 -2.18
N THR A 9 8.76 13.23 -3.29
CA THR A 9 9.75 14.22 -3.72
C THR A 9 9.12 15.28 -4.63
N GLU A 10 9.81 16.40 -4.85
CA GLU A 10 9.35 17.46 -5.76
C GLU A 10 9.23 16.97 -7.22
N GLU A 11 10.03 15.96 -7.60
CA GLU A 11 9.95 15.29 -8.91
C GLU A 11 8.79 14.29 -9.01
N GLY A 12 8.01 14.15 -7.94
CA GLY A 12 6.82 13.29 -7.89
C GLY A 12 7.11 11.82 -7.62
N GLN A 13 8.33 11.46 -7.22
CA GLN A 13 8.63 10.10 -6.78
C GLN A 13 8.07 9.89 -5.37
N PHE A 14 7.31 8.82 -5.16
CA PHE A 14 6.81 8.48 -3.83
C PHE A 14 7.16 7.06 -3.42
N ALA A 15 7.21 6.86 -2.10
CA ALA A 15 7.32 5.56 -1.47
C ALA A 15 6.56 5.56 -0.13
N ILE A 16 5.88 4.46 0.18
CA ILE A 16 5.18 4.19 1.43
C ILE A 16 5.62 2.81 1.90
N LEU A 17 6.03 2.71 3.17
CA LEU A 17 6.36 1.45 3.83
C LEU A 17 5.34 1.17 4.91
N LEU A 18 4.81 -0.05 4.93
CA LEU A 18 3.84 -0.53 5.91
C LEU A 18 4.43 -1.72 6.67
N ASP A 19 4.21 -1.78 7.98
CA ASP A 19 4.64 -2.91 8.82
C ASP A 19 3.61 -4.03 8.82
N VAL A 20 3.94 -5.15 8.21
CA VAL A 20 3.10 -6.35 8.19
C VAL A 20 2.86 -6.88 9.61
N LYS A 21 3.86 -6.80 10.49
CA LYS A 21 3.77 -7.30 11.88
C LYS A 21 2.69 -6.59 12.68
N SER A 22 2.36 -5.36 12.29
CA SER A 22 1.28 -4.56 12.89
C SER A 22 -0.13 -4.90 12.37
N VAL A 23 -0.32 -6.04 11.68
CA VAL A 23 -1.67 -6.57 11.41
C VAL A 23 -2.44 -6.67 12.73
N SER A 24 -3.67 -6.15 12.72
CA SER A 24 -4.54 -6.20 13.88
C SER A 24 -5.97 -6.42 13.45
N THR A 25 -6.54 -7.48 13.97
CA THR A 25 -7.92 -7.91 13.71
C THR A 25 -8.78 -7.81 14.98
N GLY A 26 -8.22 -7.27 16.07
CA GLY A 26 -8.84 -7.21 17.39
C GLY A 26 -8.81 -8.53 18.17
N VAL A 27 -8.11 -9.55 17.65
CA VAL A 27 -7.97 -10.86 18.30
C VAL A 27 -6.51 -11.31 18.18
N ASP A 28 -5.76 -11.20 19.28
CA ASP A 28 -4.30 -11.35 19.27
C ASP A 28 -3.82 -12.68 18.67
N ILE A 29 -4.49 -13.81 18.99
CA ILE A 29 -4.10 -15.12 18.44
C ILE A 29 -4.33 -15.21 16.93
N ARG A 30 -5.30 -14.47 16.38
CA ARG A 30 -5.53 -14.39 14.93
C ARG A 30 -4.45 -13.53 14.28
N ASP A 31 -4.04 -12.46 14.94
CA ASP A 31 -2.96 -11.58 14.47
C ASP A 31 -1.63 -12.35 14.41
N GLN A 32 -1.34 -13.16 15.43
CA GLN A 32 -0.20 -14.08 15.42
C GLN A 32 -0.27 -15.08 14.26
N ARG A 33 -1.41 -15.77 14.08
CA ARG A 33 -1.57 -16.76 13.00
C ARG A 33 -1.47 -16.15 11.61
N LEU A 34 -2.00 -14.93 11.40
CA LEU A 34 -1.87 -14.22 10.13
C LEU A 34 -0.40 -13.93 9.80
N ASN A 35 0.37 -13.50 10.79
CA ASN A 35 1.81 -13.25 10.64
C ASN A 35 2.61 -14.52 10.34
N GLU A 36 2.31 -15.63 11.01
CA GLU A 36 3.08 -16.87 10.92
C GLU A 36 2.69 -17.74 9.72
N LEU A 37 1.39 -17.89 9.44
CA LEU A 37 0.88 -18.87 8.47
C LEU A 37 0.66 -18.30 7.05
N TYR A 38 0.55 -16.98 6.92
CA TYR A 38 0.15 -16.35 5.66
C TYR A 38 1.14 -15.29 5.21
N PHE A 39 1.47 -14.33 6.07
CA PHE A 39 2.31 -13.21 5.67
C PHE A 39 3.82 -13.46 5.85
N GLU A 40 4.18 -14.52 6.57
CA GLU A 40 5.56 -14.85 6.92
C GLU A 40 6.36 -13.60 7.35
N SER A 41 5.79 -12.81 8.26
CA SER A 41 6.25 -11.43 8.51
C SER A 41 7.64 -11.32 9.15
N MET A 42 8.22 -12.44 9.57
CA MET A 42 9.63 -12.52 9.95
C MET A 42 10.55 -12.49 8.73
N THR A 43 10.12 -13.06 7.60
CA THR A 43 10.82 -13.06 6.31
C THR A 43 10.47 -11.84 5.47
N PHE A 44 9.18 -11.46 5.45
CA PHE A 44 8.64 -10.34 4.69
C PHE A 44 7.98 -9.32 5.63
N PRO A 45 8.76 -8.53 6.38
CA PRO A 45 8.23 -7.66 7.43
C PRO A 45 7.46 -6.45 6.89
N GLU A 46 7.65 -6.10 5.62
CA GLU A 46 7.19 -4.84 5.05
C GLU A 46 6.38 -5.03 3.77
N VAL A 47 5.38 -4.16 3.60
CA VAL A 47 4.79 -3.87 2.28
C VAL A 47 5.34 -2.54 1.80
N LYS A 48 5.90 -2.53 0.59
CA LYS A 48 6.39 -1.31 -0.05
C LYS A 48 5.49 -0.93 -1.21
N ILE A 49 5.01 0.30 -1.21
CA ILE A 49 4.27 0.88 -2.33
C ILE A 49 5.11 2.04 -2.86
N SER A 50 5.46 2.02 -4.15
CA SER A 50 6.23 3.09 -4.76
C SER A 50 5.78 3.37 -6.18
N GLY A 51 5.95 4.60 -6.62
CA GLY A 51 5.59 4.99 -7.97
C GLY A 51 5.98 6.43 -8.23
N LYS A 52 5.58 6.92 -9.39
CA LYS A 52 5.83 8.29 -9.81
C LYS A 52 4.52 8.93 -10.22
N VAL A 53 4.31 10.16 -9.77
CA VAL A 53 3.25 11.04 -10.23
C VAL A 53 3.87 12.23 -10.95
N GLU A 54 3.18 12.73 -11.97
CA GLU A 54 3.57 14.01 -12.58
C GLU A 54 3.31 15.15 -11.58
N PRO A 55 4.26 16.07 -11.32
CA PRO A 55 4.06 17.17 -10.37
C PRO A 55 2.86 18.07 -10.70
N SER A 56 2.49 18.18 -11.98
CA SER A 56 1.26 18.88 -12.40
C SER A 56 -0.01 18.21 -11.88
N MET A 57 0.05 16.94 -11.47
CA MET A 57 -1.05 16.26 -10.79
C MET A 57 -1.23 16.72 -9.34
N LEU A 58 -0.23 17.36 -8.74
CA LEU A 58 -0.22 17.73 -7.33
C LEU A 58 -0.68 19.18 -7.07
N SER A 59 -1.00 19.93 -8.12
CA SER A 59 -1.45 21.32 -8.05
C SER A 59 -2.79 21.54 -8.75
N GLY A 60 -3.37 22.71 -8.49
CA GLY A 60 -4.65 23.15 -9.05
C GLY A 60 -5.85 22.62 -8.28
N ASP A 61 -6.95 22.39 -9.00
CA ASP A 61 -8.20 21.95 -8.39
C ASP A 61 -8.18 20.47 -8.00
N PRO A 62 -9.01 20.08 -7.00
CA PRO A 62 -9.21 18.69 -6.65
C PRO A 62 -9.57 17.82 -7.86
N LYS A 63 -8.90 16.68 -8.01
CA LYS A 63 -9.11 15.79 -9.16
C LYS A 63 -9.04 14.32 -8.82
N ARG A 64 -9.82 13.55 -9.56
CA ARG A 64 -9.75 12.08 -9.55
C ARG A 64 -8.82 11.63 -10.66
N THR A 65 -7.91 10.73 -10.34
CA THR A 65 -6.99 10.13 -11.31
C THR A 65 -6.65 8.70 -10.89
N THR A 66 -5.97 7.98 -11.77
CA THR A 66 -5.43 6.65 -11.50
C THR A 66 -3.91 6.73 -11.48
N ILE A 67 -3.29 6.25 -10.39
CA ILE A 67 -1.84 6.16 -10.26
C ILE A 67 -1.46 4.68 -10.34
N ALA A 68 -0.68 4.31 -11.36
CA ALA A 68 -0.02 3.01 -11.39
C ALA A 68 1.15 3.02 -10.39
N ALA A 69 1.13 2.11 -9.42
CA ALA A 69 2.19 1.99 -8.42
C ALA A 69 2.66 0.55 -8.30
N GLU A 70 3.96 0.37 -8.07
CA GLU A 70 4.53 -0.91 -7.70
C GLU A 70 4.23 -1.21 -6.25
N VAL A 71 3.59 -2.34 -6.00
CA VAL A 71 3.35 -2.90 -4.68
C VAL A 71 4.23 -4.13 -4.55
N THR A 72 5.12 -4.10 -3.55
CA THR A 72 5.90 -5.26 -3.12
C THR A 72 5.31 -5.78 -1.83
N LEU A 73 4.78 -7.00 -1.88
CA LEU A 73 4.20 -7.72 -0.75
C LEU A 73 4.69 -9.16 -0.82
N HIS A 74 5.10 -9.72 0.32
CA HIS A 74 5.55 -11.12 0.39
C HIS A 74 6.67 -11.45 -0.63
N GLY A 75 7.57 -10.49 -0.84
CA GLY A 75 8.71 -10.61 -1.77
C GLY A 75 8.36 -10.50 -3.25
N VAL A 76 7.07 -10.38 -3.61
CA VAL A 76 6.61 -10.27 -5.00
C VAL A 76 6.20 -8.83 -5.30
N THR A 77 6.67 -8.29 -6.42
CA THR A 77 6.30 -6.96 -6.90
C THR A 77 5.28 -7.05 -8.03
N LYS A 78 4.19 -6.27 -7.92
CA LYS A 78 3.16 -6.12 -8.95
C LYS A 78 2.82 -4.66 -9.15
N THR A 79 2.49 -4.27 -10.37
CA THR A 79 1.91 -2.95 -10.63
C THR A 79 0.40 -3.01 -10.38
N ILE A 80 -0.10 -2.10 -9.56
CA ILE A 80 -1.52 -1.94 -9.23
C ILE A 80 -1.94 -0.52 -9.55
N ASP A 81 -3.12 -0.39 -10.16
CA ASP A 81 -3.75 0.89 -10.47
C ASP A 81 -4.57 1.38 -9.26
N PHE A 82 -4.16 2.51 -8.71
CA PHE A 82 -4.80 3.16 -7.56
C PHE A 82 -5.68 4.32 -8.04
N PRO A 83 -7.02 4.17 -8.08
CA PRO A 83 -7.90 5.31 -8.25
C PRO A 83 -7.84 6.18 -6.99
N VAL A 84 -7.44 7.44 -7.15
CA VAL A 84 -7.24 8.38 -6.05
C VAL A 84 -7.98 9.70 -6.28
N LEU A 85 -8.29 10.38 -5.18
CA LEU A 85 -8.67 11.79 -5.16
C LEU A 85 -7.48 12.59 -4.61
N ILE A 86 -6.97 13.50 -5.42
CA ILE A 86 -5.92 14.45 -5.05
C ILE A 86 -6.58 15.79 -4.75
N VAL A 87 -6.27 16.36 -3.59
CA VAL A 87 -6.76 17.66 -3.10
C VAL A 87 -5.54 18.52 -2.72
N PRO A 88 -5.07 19.39 -3.63
CA PRO A 88 -4.02 20.35 -3.32
C PRO A 88 -4.51 21.38 -2.30
N SER A 89 -3.59 21.83 -1.44
CA SER A 89 -3.73 22.95 -0.50
C SER A 89 -2.48 23.83 -0.62
N GLU A 90 -2.42 24.95 0.10
CA GLU A 90 -1.34 25.95 -0.05
C GLU A 90 0.06 25.34 0.17
N GLU A 91 0.25 24.53 1.21
CA GLU A 91 1.55 23.93 1.55
C GLU A 91 1.55 22.39 1.54
N LEU A 92 0.38 21.77 1.31
CA LEU A 92 0.18 20.33 1.46
C LEU A 92 -0.66 19.79 0.33
N VAL A 93 -0.49 18.51 0.01
CA VAL A 93 -1.35 17.79 -0.91
C VAL A 93 -1.95 16.59 -0.18
N MET A 94 -3.28 16.54 -0.13
CA MET A 94 -3.98 15.39 0.43
C MET A 94 -4.33 14.42 -0.69
N VAL A 95 -4.01 13.14 -0.48
CA VAL A 95 -4.34 12.05 -1.41
C VAL A 95 -5.15 11.01 -0.65
N SER A 96 -6.28 10.60 -1.22
CA SER A 96 -7.13 9.56 -0.64
C SER A 96 -7.59 8.56 -1.71
N SER A 97 -7.90 7.33 -1.29
CA SER A 97 -8.42 6.32 -2.21
C SER A 97 -9.82 6.72 -2.69
N ALA A 98 -10.03 6.74 -4.00
CA ALA A 98 -11.31 7.06 -4.60
C ALA A 98 -12.27 5.85 -4.64
N SER A 99 -11.73 4.63 -4.51
CA SER A 99 -12.48 3.39 -4.35
C SER A 99 -11.65 2.33 -3.62
N THR A 100 -12.29 1.23 -3.23
CA THR A 100 -11.60 0.04 -2.70
C THR A 100 -10.81 -0.65 -3.81
N ILE A 101 -9.64 -1.17 -3.47
CA ILE A 101 -8.80 -1.98 -4.35
C ILE A 101 -8.81 -3.40 -3.82
N ILE A 102 -9.07 -4.36 -4.72
CA ILE A 102 -9.03 -5.78 -4.38
C ILE A 102 -7.63 -6.29 -4.69
N VAL A 103 -6.99 -6.84 -3.67
CA VAL A 103 -5.67 -7.47 -3.78
C VAL A 103 -5.85 -8.97 -3.57
N ASN A 104 -5.45 -9.77 -4.56
CA ASN A 104 -5.47 -11.22 -4.43
C ASN A 104 -4.15 -11.71 -3.83
N GLY A 105 -4.19 -12.36 -2.66
CA GLY A 105 -3.00 -12.87 -1.99
C GLY A 105 -2.21 -13.87 -2.83
N ALA A 106 -2.89 -14.65 -3.68
CA ALA A 106 -2.23 -15.61 -4.57
C ALA A 106 -1.29 -14.94 -5.58
N ASP A 107 -1.58 -13.70 -6.01
CA ASP A 107 -0.72 -12.94 -6.93
C ASP A 107 0.63 -12.56 -6.29
N PHE A 108 0.70 -12.60 -4.95
CA PHE A 108 1.88 -12.31 -4.14
C PHE A 108 2.47 -13.57 -3.50
N GLY A 109 2.00 -14.76 -3.87
CA GLY A 109 2.50 -16.02 -3.34
C GLY A 109 2.13 -16.29 -1.88
N ILE A 110 1.10 -15.62 -1.35
CA ILE A 110 0.57 -15.93 -0.02
C ILE A 110 -0.23 -17.23 -0.11
N SER A 111 0.14 -18.23 0.69
CA SER A 111 -0.48 -19.56 0.64
C SER A 111 -1.96 -19.53 1.03
N THR A 112 -2.75 -20.33 0.32
CA THR A 112 -4.17 -20.59 0.63
C THR A 112 -4.39 -21.91 1.37
N ASP A 113 -3.34 -22.69 1.63
CA ASP A 113 -3.45 -24.07 2.13
C ASP A 113 -4.12 -24.16 3.51
N ASN A 114 -4.05 -23.07 4.27
CA ASN A 114 -4.60 -22.94 5.62
C ASN A 114 -6.04 -22.38 5.65
N LEU A 115 -6.69 -22.19 4.50
CA LEU A 115 -8.06 -21.63 4.38
C LEU A 115 -9.17 -22.69 4.39
N ASN A 116 -8.84 -23.95 4.66
CA ASN A 116 -9.76 -25.09 4.64
C ASN A 116 -10.60 -25.21 5.92
#